data_AF-K0W8Z5-F1
#
_entry.id   AF-K0W8Z5-F1
#
_cell.length_a   1.000
_cell.length_b   1.000
_cell.length_c   1.000
_cell.angle_alpha   90.00
_cell.angle_beta   90.00
_cell.angle_gamma   90.00
#
_symmetry.space_group_name_H-M   'P 1'
#
loop_
_entity.id
_entity.type
_entity.pdbx_description
1 polymer ?
#
loop_
_entity_poly.entity_id
_entity_poly.type
_entity_poly.pdbx_seq_one_letter_code
_entity_poly.pdbx_strand_id
1 'polypeptide(L)'
;MARFYLLAIEPTLFGGSSLMRCWGRIGTKGQSKIDLFDTGTEATEAFGKLVRSKLKRGYWRNAPGQCELQARSEPVGRSGARSIRILSRDKLGNQIA
;
A
#
# COMPACT_ATOMS: atom_id res chain seq x y z
N MET A 1 -19.85 0.70 6.42
CA MET A 1 -19.26 0.01 5.24
C MET A 1 -17.83 0.47 5.15
N ALA A 2 -16.98 -0.27 5.84
CA ALA A 2 -15.57 -0.04 5.95
C ALA A 2 -14.84 -0.35 4.64
N ARG A 3 -13.91 0.50 4.22
CA ARG A 3 -13.07 0.28 3.03
C ARG A 3 -11.60 0.42 3.42
N PHE A 4 -10.77 -0.40 2.80
CA PHE A 4 -9.32 -0.31 2.93
C PHE A 4 -8.67 0.01 1.59
N TYR A 5 -7.47 0.58 1.68
CA TYR A 5 -6.60 0.87 0.55
C TYR A 5 -5.14 0.65 0.98
N LEU A 6 -4.53 -0.42 0.50
CA LEU A 6 -3.14 -0.80 0.76
C LEU A 6 -2.29 -0.39 -0.43
N LEU A 7 -1.14 0.21 -0.15
CA LEU A 7 -0.11 0.59 -1.11
C LEU A 7 1.21 -0.02 -0.67
N ALA A 8 1.92 -0.68 -1.58
CA ALA A 8 3.25 -1.22 -1.33
C ALA A 8 4.15 -0.95 -2.53
N ILE A 9 5.38 -0.50 -2.28
CA ILE A 9 6.42 -0.39 -3.31
C ILE A 9 7.33 -1.61 -3.17
N GLU A 10 7.45 -2.38 -4.25
CA GLU A 10 8.34 -3.53 -4.32
C GLU A 10 9.35 -3.34 -5.47
N PRO A 11 10.64 -3.65 -5.26
CA PRO A 11 11.62 -3.65 -6.33
C PRO A 11 11.29 -4.74 -7.35
N THR A 12 11.49 -4.47 -8.64
CA THR A 12 11.30 -5.50 -9.68
C THR A 12 12.62 -6.19 -10.02
N LEU A 13 12.54 -7.41 -10.55
CA LEU A 13 13.72 -8.19 -10.98
C LEU A 13 14.52 -7.49 -12.10
N PHE A 14 13.91 -6.51 -12.78
CA PHE A 14 14.51 -5.80 -13.92
C PHE A 14 15.16 -4.47 -13.51
N GLY A 15 15.39 -4.25 -12.21
CA GLY A 15 16.00 -3.00 -11.72
C GLY A 15 15.04 -1.80 -11.65
N GLY A 16 13.79 -2.00 -12.04
CA GLY A 16 12.72 -1.03 -11.87
C GLY A 16 12.04 -1.12 -10.51
N SER A 17 10.89 -0.48 -10.39
CA SER A 17 10.07 -0.51 -9.17
C SER A 17 8.61 -0.68 -9.50
N SER A 18 7.90 -1.44 -8.67
CA SER A 18 6.47 -1.70 -8.85
C SER A 18 5.69 -1.14 -7.68
N LEU A 19 4.54 -0.56 -7.99
CA LEU A 19 3.57 -0.10 -7.01
C LEU A 19 2.39 -1.06 -7.00
N MET A 20 2.30 -1.85 -5.94
CA MET A 20 1.13 -2.67 -5.68
C MET A 20 0.07 -1.84 -4.94
N ARG A 21 -1.15 -1.89 -5.46
CA ARG A 21 -2.34 -1.25 -4.87
C ARG A 21 -3.42 -2.29 -4.64
N CYS A 22 -3.88 -2.43 -3.40
CA CYS A 22 -5.01 -3.29 -3.05
C CYS A 22 -6.13 -2.46 -2.42
N TRP A 23 -7.38 -2.70 -2.81
CA TRP A 23 -8.52 -1.98 -2.27
C TRP A 23 -9.74 -2.88 -2.17
N GLY A 24 -10.57 -2.61 -1.17
CA GLY A 24 -11.74 -3.46 -0.95
C GLY A 24 -12.63 -2.94 0.15
N ARG A 25 -13.65 -3.74 0.43
CA ARG A 25 -14.44 -3.62 1.65
C ARG A 25 -13.77 -4.52 2.69
N ILE A 26 -13.72 -4.08 3.95
CA ILE A 26 -13.19 -4.93 5.02
C ILE A 26 -14.07 -6.18 5.14
N GLY A 27 -13.44 -7.36 5.21
CA GLY A 27 -14.13 -8.66 5.22
C GLY A 27 -14.39 -9.28 3.84
N THR A 28 -13.94 -8.66 2.74
CA THR A 28 -14.00 -9.27 1.39
C THR A 28 -12.62 -9.39 0.75
N LYS A 29 -12.52 -10.24 -0.29
CA LYS A 29 -11.25 -10.51 -1.01
C LYS A 29 -10.62 -9.26 -1.65
N GLY A 30 -11.39 -8.19 -1.84
CA GLY A 30 -10.91 -6.94 -2.44
C GLY A 30 -10.51 -7.08 -3.92
N GLN A 31 -9.73 -6.11 -4.39
CA GLN A 31 -9.15 -6.03 -5.72
C GLN A 31 -7.69 -5.57 -5.57
N SER A 32 -6.83 -6.02 -6.47
CA SER A 32 -5.43 -5.59 -6.54
C SER A 32 -5.07 -5.15 -7.95
N LYS A 33 -4.12 -4.25 -8.05
CA LYS A 33 -3.46 -3.89 -9.30
C LYS A 33 -2.01 -3.56 -9.02
N ILE A 34 -1.15 -3.86 -9.98
CA ILE A 34 0.27 -3.56 -9.96
C ILE A 34 0.51 -2.55 -11.07
N ASP A 35 1.15 -1.43 -10.73
CA ASP A 35 1.66 -0.47 -11.70
C ASP A 35 3.19 -0.61 -11.72
N LEU A 36 3.76 -0.81 -12.91
CA LEU A 36 5.20 -0.97 -13.11
C LEU A 36 5.83 0.39 -13.47
N PHE A 37 7.00 0.65 -12.92
CA PHE A 37 7.81 1.83 -13.17
C PHE A 37 9.25 1.43 -13.47
N ASP A 38 9.91 2.18 -14.34
CA ASP A 38 11.29 1.92 -14.73
C ASP A 38 12.28 2.39 -13.65
N THR A 39 11.87 3.35 -12.81
CA THR A 39 12.71 3.88 -11.72
C THR A 39 11.99 3.88 -10.36
N GLY A 40 12.77 3.70 -9.28
CA GLY A 40 12.26 3.80 -7.92
C GLY A 40 11.77 5.19 -7.53
N THR A 41 12.33 6.23 -8.14
CA THR A 41 11.90 7.62 -7.98
C THR A 41 10.47 7.82 -8.50
N GLU A 42 10.17 7.32 -9.69
CA GLU A 42 8.81 7.39 -10.26
C GLU A 42 7.78 6.64 -9.42
N ALA A 43 8.13 5.45 -8.95
CA ALA A 43 7.26 4.67 -8.06
C ALA A 43 6.99 5.41 -6.74
N THR A 44 8.01 6.04 -6.16
CA THR A 44 7.90 6.81 -4.92
C THR A 44 7.04 8.06 -5.10
N GLU A 45 7.20 8.77 -6.22
CA GLU A 45 6.35 9.91 -6.55
C GLU A 45 4.89 9.51 -6.76
N ALA A 46 4.64 8.45 -7.53
CA ALA A 46 3.31 7.93 -7.78
C ALA A 46 2.63 7.50 -6.47
N PHE A 47 3.37 6.81 -5.59
CA PHE A 47 2.93 6.47 -4.26
C PHE A 47 2.54 7.71 -3.44
N GLY A 48 3.39 8.73 -3.40
CA GLY A 48 3.12 9.97 -2.67
C GLY A 48 1.91 10.74 -3.21
N LYS A 49 1.71 10.75 -4.53
CA LYS A 49 0.53 11.32 -5.20
C LYS A 49 -0.75 10.56 -4.80
N LEU A 50 -0.71 9.23 -4.80
CA LEU A 50 -1.84 8.38 -4.40
C LEU A 50 -2.18 8.54 -2.92
N VAL A 51 -1.19 8.53 -2.02
CA VAL A 51 -1.40 8.75 -0.59
C VAL A 51 -2.09 10.08 -0.36
N ARG A 52 -1.57 11.19 -0.91
CA ARG A 52 -2.18 12.52 -0.75
C ARG A 52 -3.61 12.57 -1.28
N SER A 53 -3.87 11.96 -2.44
CA SER A 53 -5.21 11.88 -3.03
C SER A 53 -6.20 11.12 -2.12
N LYS A 54 -5.77 9.99 -1.54
CA LYS A 54 -6.61 9.19 -0.63
C LYS A 54 -6.81 9.87 0.73
N LEU A 55 -5.80 10.55 1.26
CA LEU A 55 -5.93 11.37 2.47
C LEU A 55 -6.96 12.49 2.28
N LYS A 56 -6.92 13.22 1.15
CA LYS A 56 -7.94 14.22 0.80
C LYS A 56 -9.35 13.61 0.68
N ARG A 57 -9.43 12.35 0.27
CA ARG A 57 -10.67 11.58 0.23
C ARG A 57 -11.08 11.02 1.60
N GLY A 58 -10.47 11.48 2.70
CA GLY A 58 -10.79 11.11 4.08
C GLY A 58 -10.36 9.71 4.48
N TYR A 59 -9.44 9.08 3.75
CA TYR A 59 -8.75 7.90 4.27
C TYR A 59 -7.71 8.33 5.30
N TRP A 60 -7.50 7.50 6.32
CA TRP A 60 -6.53 7.76 7.37
C TRP A 60 -5.33 6.82 7.23
N ARG A 61 -4.14 7.30 7.64
CA ARG A 61 -2.94 6.47 7.68
C ARG A 61 -3.02 5.54 8.88
N ASN A 62 -3.10 4.23 8.64
CA ASN A 62 -2.90 3.28 9.71
C ASN A 62 -1.40 3.22 10.03
N ALA A 63 -1.05 3.20 11.31
CA ALA A 63 0.32 2.92 11.71
C ALA A 63 0.74 1.54 11.16
N PRO A 64 1.98 1.39 10.65
CA PRO A 64 2.49 0.08 10.26
C PRO A 64 2.55 -0.78 11.53
N GLY A 65 1.58 -1.69 11.69
CA GLY A 65 1.50 -2.52 12.90
C GLY A 65 0.31 -3.46 13.02
N GLN A 66 -0.62 -3.50 12.05
CA GLN A 66 -1.80 -4.38 12.13
C GLN A 66 -1.94 -5.37 10.96
N CYS A 67 -0.92 -5.55 10.13
CA CYS A 67 -0.85 -6.68 9.19
C CYS A 67 0.59 -7.17 9.08
N GLU A 68 1.23 -7.37 10.24
CA GLU A 68 2.56 -7.97 10.37
C GLU A 68 2.45 -9.49 10.54
N LEU A 69 1.58 -10.12 9.74
CA LEU A 69 1.45 -11.57 9.74
C LEU A 69 1.31 -12.12 8.31
N GLN A 70 2.03 -11.54 7.34
CA GLN A 70 2.20 -12.16 6.02
C GLN A 70 3.46 -11.69 5.27
N ALA A 71 4.50 -11.29 6.00
CA ALA A 71 5.85 -11.08 5.46
C ALA A 71 6.90 -11.99 6.14
N ARG A 72 6.47 -13.13 6.72
CA ARG A 72 7.35 -14.13 7.36
C ARG A 72 8.03 -15.09 6.37
N SER A 73 8.35 -14.62 5.19
CA SER A 73 9.25 -15.34 4.27
C SER A 73 10.06 -14.34 3.48
N GLU A 74 11.00 -13.70 4.17
CA GLU A 74 12.19 -13.08 3.58
C GLU A 74 13.16 -14.20 3.18
N PRO A 75 13.50 -14.41 1.90
CA PRO A 75 14.79 -15.00 1.58
C PRO A 75 15.86 -13.91 1.82
N VAL A 76 16.86 -14.27 2.62
CA VAL A 76 18.05 -13.48 2.91
C VAL A 76 18.67 -12.98 1.60
N GLY A 77 18.59 -11.68 1.33
CA GLY A 77 19.32 -11.08 0.20
C GLY A 77 18.84 -9.70 -0.24
N ARG A 78 19.51 -8.66 0.26
CA ARG A 78 19.57 -7.25 -0.23
C ARG A 78 18.36 -6.34 0.03
N SER A 79 18.51 -5.51 1.06
CA SER A 79 18.36 -4.03 1.04
C SER A 79 17.38 -3.44 0.00
N GLY A 80 16.09 -3.71 0.16
CA GLY A 80 15.02 -2.98 -0.51
C GLY A 80 14.02 -2.54 0.53
N ALA A 81 13.95 -1.24 0.84
CA ALA A 81 13.04 -0.70 1.84
C ALA A 81 11.58 -0.91 1.38
N ARG A 82 10.95 -2.00 1.81
CA ARG A 82 9.53 -2.28 1.58
C ARG A 82 8.68 -1.24 2.31
N SER A 83 8.20 -0.26 1.57
CA SER A 83 7.32 0.78 2.11
C SER A 83 5.85 0.35 1.94
N ILE A 84 5.33 -0.39 2.92
CA ILE A 84 3.92 -0.77 2.97
C ILE A 84 3.13 0.30 3.72
N ARG A 85 2.03 0.77 3.13
CA ARG A 85 1.07 1.66 3.78
C ARG A 85 -0.34 1.17 3.63
N ILE A 86 -1.06 1.17 4.74
CA ILE A 86 -2.48 0.84 4.80
C ILE A 86 -3.25 2.13 5.10
N LEU A 87 -4.29 2.38 4.32
CA LEU A 87 -5.22 3.46 4.52
C LEU A 87 -6.62 2.89 4.75
N SER A 88 -7.31 3.32 5.80
CA SER A 88 -8.65 2.82 6.16
C SER A 88 -9.64 3.97 6.34
N ARG A 89 -10.92 3.71 6.10
CA ARG A 89 -12.03 4.66 6.32
C ARG A 89 -13.36 3.92 6.58
N ASP A 90 -14.13 4.35 7.58
CA ASP A 90 -15.50 3.90 7.83
C ASP A 90 -16.58 4.73 7.09
N LYS A 91 -17.86 4.49 7.39
CA LYS A 91 -19.01 5.21 6.77
C LYS A 91 -19.05 6.70 7.12
N LEU A 92 -18.49 7.09 8.27
CA LEU A 92 -18.47 8.45 8.79
C LEU A 92 -17.18 9.20 8.40
N GLY A 93 -16.19 8.49 7.86
CA GLY A 93 -14.87 9.05 7.62
C GLY A 93 -13.91 8.94 8.79
N ASN A 94 -14.27 8.12 9.78
CA ASN A 94 -13.45 7.83 10.91
C ASN A 94 -12.52 6.64 10.65
N GLN A 95 -11.45 6.60 11.43
CA GLN A 95 -10.51 5.50 11.53
C GLN A 95 -11.23 4.23 12.02
N ILE A 96 -10.86 3.09 11.46
CA ILE A 96 -11.26 1.78 11.98
C ILE A 96 -10.05 1.27 12.73
N ALA A 97 -10.18 1.19 14.06
CA ALA A 97 -9.15 0.71 14.98
C ALA A 97 -8.89 -0.80 14.81
#